data_AF-A0A0S4XRR4-F1
#
_entry.id   AF-A0A0S4XRR4-F1
#
_cell.length_a   1.000
_cell.length_b   1.000
_cell.length_c   1.000
_cell.angle_alpha   90.00
_cell.angle_beta   90.00
_cell.angle_gamma   90.00
#
_symmetry.space_group_name_H-M   'P 1'
#
loop_
_entity.id
_entity.type
_entity.pdbx_description
1 polymer ?
#
loop_
_entity_poly.entity_id
_entity_poly.type
_entity_poly.pdbx_seq_one_letter_code
_entity_poly.pdbx_strand_id
1 'polypeptide(L)'
;MDKKLFKENLEQIDSYLKQEGISRRDAMKMLGLGGTALMMGSGVATQAKASSTAKGKILIVGGGLSGVSTAALLMRTLENPDITILEPNPKSVSYQPGQTLVGGGVWTNADTEYTTAEFMPDGVKWIKEKAVEFDPDKNSVKTDKGQTIKYDYMIVAAGLKLDFARLEGLGITETITSRGDSSAVKKVIGQNGLCSIYFADGATDTWTQMQKFVSDAKSGKKVKGVFTDPDTPIKCGGAPKKIMYLTDARLREAGARANAELTLYPNGGKLFGVPEYNDAMVKQFATRDMKYNFSHNLIAVDPAKKIATFKKHWLEKGAWDADLEEYEMVPASEKIEVPYDFMHVTPAQIAPEEIAKSPIGSEKGWVPVTQETLQHTTYPNIFALGDVAALPMGKTGGSARKQYRVLVENLVAVMEGKKELPAKYDGYTVCPLITSIGTVMLAEFNWSGKPAPSFPLDPTQERWIWWLLKVYALKPMTQYGMLSGRA
;
A
#
# COMPACT_ATOMS: atom_id res chain seq x y z
N MET A 1 -7.24 24.11 -6.41
CA MET A 1 -6.14 23.66 -7.29
C MET A 1 -5.40 24.89 -7.76
N ASP A 2 -4.13 25.07 -7.37
CA ASP A 2 -3.32 26.18 -7.86
C ASP A 2 -3.11 26.01 -9.38
N LYS A 3 -3.66 26.94 -10.17
CA LYS A 3 -3.61 26.92 -11.63
C LYS A 3 -2.16 26.92 -12.15
N LYS A 4 -1.22 27.40 -11.33
CA LYS A 4 0.22 27.43 -11.64
C LYS A 4 0.82 26.02 -11.67
N LEU A 5 0.56 25.22 -10.64
CA LEU A 5 1.07 23.85 -10.54
C LEU A 5 0.51 22.95 -11.66
N PHE A 6 -0.75 23.14 -12.05
CA PHE A 6 -1.33 22.40 -13.17
C PHE A 6 -0.67 22.79 -14.51
N LYS A 7 -0.40 24.07 -14.71
CA LYS A 7 0.25 24.58 -15.93
C LYS A 7 1.71 24.14 -16.03
N GLU A 8 2.47 24.22 -14.95
CA GLU A 8 3.88 23.77 -14.89
C GLU A 8 4.00 22.26 -15.14
N ASN A 9 3.05 21.46 -14.62
CA ASN A 9 3.00 20.03 -14.89
C ASN A 9 2.63 19.71 -16.35
N LEU A 10 1.70 20.47 -16.95
CA LEU A 10 1.39 20.34 -18.38
C LEU A 10 2.59 20.73 -19.26
N GLU A 11 3.38 21.72 -18.85
CA GLU A 11 4.60 22.12 -19.55
C GLU A 11 5.71 21.07 -19.43
N GLN A 12 5.81 20.38 -18.29
CA GLN A 12 6.70 19.22 -18.14
C GLN A 12 6.26 18.04 -18.99
N ILE A 13 4.96 17.71 -18.98
CA ILE A 13 4.37 16.67 -19.84
C ILE A 13 4.66 16.98 -21.31
N ASP A 14 4.47 18.22 -21.73
CA ASP A 14 4.80 18.67 -23.08
C ASP A 14 6.26 18.51 -23.45
N SER A 15 7.16 18.86 -22.53
CA SER A 15 8.60 18.72 -22.72
C SER A 15 8.97 17.26 -22.98
N TYR A 16 8.42 16.36 -22.17
CA TYR A 16 8.61 14.91 -22.32
C TYR A 16 7.98 14.36 -23.61
N LEU A 17 6.74 14.75 -23.93
CA LEU A 17 6.05 14.34 -25.16
C LEU A 17 6.83 14.78 -26.42
N LYS A 18 7.42 15.97 -26.40
CA LYS A 18 8.28 16.48 -27.48
C LYS A 18 9.58 15.71 -27.63
N GLN A 19 10.22 15.32 -26.53
CA GLN A 19 11.46 14.52 -26.57
C GLN A 19 11.23 13.14 -27.20
N GLU A 20 10.05 12.55 -26.98
CA GLU A 20 9.68 11.23 -27.51
C GLU A 20 9.00 11.28 -28.88
N GLY A 21 8.88 12.47 -29.51
CA GLY A 21 8.27 12.63 -30.83
C GLY A 21 6.75 12.40 -30.87
N ILE A 22 6.07 12.39 -29.72
CA ILE A 22 4.64 12.12 -29.60
C ILE A 22 3.88 13.43 -29.54
N SER A 23 2.92 13.64 -30.44
CA SER A 23 2.12 14.86 -30.42
C SER A 23 1.16 14.86 -29.21
N ARG A 24 0.88 16.06 -28.65
CA ARG A 24 -0.18 16.26 -27.63
C ARG A 24 -1.51 15.60 -28.03
N ARG A 25 -1.82 15.59 -29.33
CA ARG A 25 -3.04 15.01 -29.89
C ARG A 25 -3.04 13.49 -29.81
N ASP A 26 -1.88 12.85 -29.98
CA ASP A 26 -1.77 11.39 -29.88
C ASP A 26 -1.73 10.93 -28.43
N ALA A 27 -1.08 11.70 -27.54
CA ALA A 27 -1.18 11.51 -26.10
C ALA A 27 -2.63 11.63 -25.59
N MET A 28 -3.37 12.63 -26.08
CA MET A 28 -4.80 12.81 -25.78
C MET A 28 -5.69 11.72 -26.38
N LYS A 29 -5.36 11.16 -27.55
CA LYS A 29 -6.09 10.00 -28.11
C LYS A 29 -5.82 8.72 -27.33
N MET A 30 -4.59 8.52 -26.85
CA MET A 30 -4.21 7.39 -25.99
C MET A 30 -4.85 7.48 -24.60
N LEU A 31 -4.97 8.69 -24.03
CA LEU A 31 -5.71 8.97 -22.80
C LEU A 31 -7.25 9.04 -23.05
N GLY A 32 -7.65 9.22 -24.30
CA GLY A 32 -8.97 9.68 -24.74
C GLY A 32 -10.00 8.61 -25.06
N LEU A 33 -9.72 7.34 -24.80
CA LEU A 33 -10.76 6.30 -24.76
C LEU A 33 -11.24 5.96 -23.34
N GLY A 34 -10.89 6.78 -22.34
CA GLY A 34 -11.48 6.66 -21.00
C GLY A 34 -11.39 7.90 -20.11
N GLY A 35 -10.40 8.78 -20.29
CA GLY A 35 -10.09 9.82 -19.31
C GLY A 35 -11.10 10.97 -19.18
N THR A 36 -11.68 11.46 -20.27
CA THR A 36 -12.61 12.61 -20.22
C THR A 36 -14.05 12.20 -19.90
N ALA A 37 -14.48 10.99 -20.29
CA ALA A 37 -15.78 10.44 -19.87
C ALA A 37 -15.77 10.01 -18.38
N LEU A 38 -14.61 9.67 -17.82
CA LEU A 38 -14.46 9.36 -16.38
C LEU A 38 -14.28 10.60 -15.49
N MET A 39 -13.83 11.75 -16.04
CA MET A 39 -13.52 12.95 -15.25
C MET A 39 -14.58 14.05 -15.31
N MET A 40 -15.51 14.00 -16.26
CA MET A 40 -16.69 14.87 -16.27
C MET A 40 -17.95 14.04 -16.40
N GLY A 41 -18.49 13.66 -15.25
CA GLY A 41 -19.93 13.46 -15.13
C GLY A 41 -20.65 14.79 -15.36
N SER A 42 -20.65 15.31 -16.59
CA SER A 42 -21.63 16.28 -17.05
C SER A 42 -22.90 15.52 -17.46
N GLY A 43 -23.45 14.79 -16.49
CA GLY A 43 -24.85 14.41 -16.48
C GLY A 43 -25.46 15.27 -15.40
N VAL A 44 -26.53 15.99 -15.72
CA VAL A 44 -27.43 16.63 -14.76
C VAL A 44 -27.52 15.73 -13.53
N ALA A 45 -27.16 16.25 -12.35
CA ALA A 45 -27.25 15.51 -11.10
C ALA A 45 -28.72 15.18 -10.82
N THR A 46 -29.22 14.13 -11.46
CA THR A 46 -30.39 13.41 -10.98
C THR A 46 -29.95 12.90 -9.62
N GLN A 47 -30.56 13.40 -8.53
CA GLN A 47 -30.43 12.78 -7.23
C GLN A 47 -30.78 11.31 -7.43
N ALA A 48 -29.76 10.45 -7.48
CA ALA A 48 -29.97 9.02 -7.50
C ALA A 48 -30.75 8.71 -6.22
N LYS A 49 -31.97 8.18 -6.38
CA LYS A 49 -32.72 7.68 -5.23
C LYS A 49 -31.87 6.62 -4.53
N ALA A 50 -31.88 6.63 -3.20
CA ALA A 50 -31.27 5.58 -2.40
C ALA A 50 -31.74 4.22 -2.94
N SER A 51 -30.82 3.26 -3.05
CA SER A 51 -31.12 1.95 -3.64
C SER A 51 -31.63 0.95 -2.60
N SER A 52 -31.57 1.27 -1.31
CA SER A 52 -32.06 0.41 -0.23
C SER A 52 -32.68 1.20 0.92
N THR A 53 -33.78 0.67 1.46
CA THR A 53 -34.47 1.19 2.66
C THR A 53 -34.05 0.48 3.94
N ALA A 54 -33.00 -0.36 3.88
CA ALA A 54 -32.50 -1.11 5.03
C ALA A 54 -32.03 -0.17 6.17
N LYS A 55 -32.15 -0.65 7.41
CA LYS A 55 -31.88 0.14 8.62
C LYS A 55 -30.93 -0.61 9.55
N GLY A 56 -30.12 0.14 10.30
CA GLY A 56 -29.24 -0.39 11.32
C GLY A 56 -28.08 0.54 11.63
N LYS A 57 -27.55 0.45 12.85
CA LYS A 57 -26.36 1.16 13.31
C LYS A 57 -25.12 0.51 12.74
N ILE A 58 -24.40 1.23 11.89
CA ILE A 58 -23.17 0.77 11.26
C ILE A 58 -21.97 1.43 11.95
N LEU A 59 -21.11 0.62 12.55
CA LEU A 59 -19.84 1.06 13.11
C LEU A 59 -18.70 0.74 12.14
N ILE A 60 -17.91 1.75 11.78
CA ILE A 60 -16.68 1.58 11.00
C ILE A 60 -15.49 1.86 11.90
N VAL A 61 -14.59 0.88 12.02
CA VAL A 61 -13.35 0.99 12.78
C VAL A 61 -12.21 1.29 11.82
N GLY A 62 -11.71 2.53 11.84
CA GLY A 62 -10.72 3.06 10.92
C GLY A 62 -11.32 4.01 9.88
N GLY A 63 -10.78 5.22 9.83
CA GLY A 63 -11.18 6.31 8.93
C GLY A 63 -10.10 6.66 7.92
N GLY A 64 -9.34 5.66 7.47
CA GLY A 64 -8.44 5.77 6.34
C GLY A 64 -9.17 5.69 4.99
N LEU A 65 -8.41 5.43 3.92
CA LEU A 65 -8.95 5.33 2.56
C LEU A 65 -10.17 4.39 2.46
N SER A 66 -10.06 3.16 2.97
CA SER A 66 -11.13 2.18 2.89
C SER A 66 -12.35 2.58 3.71
N GLY A 67 -12.17 2.99 4.97
CA GLY A 67 -13.28 3.31 5.87
C GLY A 67 -14.11 4.50 5.38
N VAL A 68 -13.46 5.59 4.96
CA VAL A 68 -14.14 6.77 4.43
C VAL A 68 -14.80 6.47 3.08
N SER A 69 -14.15 5.74 2.18
CA SER A 69 -14.76 5.35 0.89
C SER A 69 -16.01 4.48 1.08
N THR A 70 -15.96 3.53 2.02
CA THR A 70 -17.10 2.68 2.38
C THR A 70 -18.24 3.50 2.98
N ALA A 71 -17.95 4.39 3.92
CA ALA A 71 -18.95 5.29 4.49
C ALA A 71 -19.62 6.15 3.41
N ALA A 72 -18.83 6.76 2.51
CA ALA A 72 -19.32 7.58 1.43
C ALA A 72 -20.25 6.81 0.48
N LEU A 73 -19.92 5.55 0.18
CA LEU A 73 -20.78 4.70 -0.65
C LEU A 73 -22.07 4.31 0.10
N LEU A 74 -21.99 3.95 1.38
CA LEU A 74 -23.17 3.63 2.20
C LEU A 74 -24.13 4.80 2.31
N MET A 75 -23.63 6.02 2.54
CA MET A 75 -24.43 7.25 2.59
C MET A 75 -25.22 7.51 1.30
N ARG A 76 -24.74 7.01 0.15
CA ARG A 76 -25.42 7.11 -1.15
C ARG A 76 -26.36 5.94 -1.42
N THR A 77 -26.17 4.83 -0.73
CA THR A 77 -26.86 3.56 -0.99
C THR A 77 -28.10 3.43 -0.10
N LEU A 78 -27.99 3.82 1.17
CA LEU A 78 -29.06 3.72 2.16
C LEU A 78 -29.93 4.97 2.19
N GLU A 79 -31.24 4.80 2.38
CA GLU A 79 -32.18 5.92 2.53
C GLU A 79 -32.00 6.66 3.87
N ASN A 80 -31.73 5.91 4.95
CA ASN A 80 -31.60 6.45 6.31
C ASN A 80 -30.32 5.89 6.98
N PRO A 81 -29.13 6.30 6.54
CA PRO A 81 -27.87 5.79 7.08
C PRO A 81 -27.62 6.28 8.52
N ASP A 82 -27.27 5.35 9.43
CA ASP A 82 -26.77 5.63 10.79
C ASP A 82 -25.35 5.07 10.91
N ILE A 83 -24.36 5.90 10.58
CA ILE A 83 -22.96 5.48 10.45
C ILE A 83 -22.10 6.24 11.45
N THR A 84 -21.34 5.49 12.24
CA THR A 84 -20.30 6.02 13.13
C THR A 84 -18.92 5.53 12.69
N ILE A 85 -17.94 6.42 12.58
CA ILE A 85 -16.52 6.08 12.33
C ILE A 85 -15.70 6.34 13.60
N LEU A 86 -14.94 5.33 14.04
CA LEU A 86 -13.87 5.47 15.03
C LEU A 86 -12.54 5.69 14.28
N GLU A 87 -11.97 6.89 14.40
CA GLU A 87 -10.67 7.22 13.79
C GLU A 87 -9.97 8.30 14.61
N PRO A 88 -8.90 7.95 15.35
CA PRO A 88 -8.20 8.90 16.20
C PRO A 88 -7.31 9.87 15.42
N ASN A 89 -6.78 9.48 14.26
CA ASN A 89 -5.81 10.27 13.50
C ASN A 89 -6.51 11.19 12.47
N PRO A 90 -6.32 12.52 12.57
CA PRO A 90 -6.98 13.48 11.68
C PRO A 90 -6.42 13.51 10.26
N LYS A 91 -5.42 12.68 9.93
CA LYS A 91 -4.76 12.62 8.62
C LYS A 91 -4.76 11.22 7.98
N SER A 92 -5.56 10.29 8.51
CA SER A 92 -5.59 8.88 8.07
C SER A 92 -5.95 8.65 6.60
N VAL A 93 -6.66 9.58 5.96
CA VAL A 93 -6.98 9.54 4.52
C VAL A 93 -5.84 9.96 3.60
N SER A 94 -4.69 10.39 4.13
CA SER A 94 -3.52 10.82 3.36
C SER A 94 -3.11 9.81 2.28
N TYR A 95 -2.61 10.33 1.16
CA TYR A 95 -2.27 9.54 -0.03
C TYR A 95 -0.92 8.83 0.09
N GLN A 96 -0.90 7.74 0.85
CA GLN A 96 0.29 6.92 1.10
C GLN A 96 1.00 6.41 -0.17
N PRO A 97 0.33 6.05 -1.28
CA PRO A 97 1.03 5.68 -2.51
C PRO A 97 2.00 6.75 -3.05
N GLY A 98 1.74 8.03 -2.73
CA GLY A 98 2.62 9.14 -3.07
C GLY A 98 3.94 9.16 -2.29
N GLN A 99 4.05 8.44 -1.16
CA GLN A 99 5.29 8.43 -0.36
C GLN A 99 6.49 7.87 -1.13
N THR A 100 6.27 6.97 -2.09
CA THR A 100 7.33 6.53 -3.00
C THR A 100 7.84 7.67 -3.89
N LEU A 101 6.96 8.58 -4.32
CA LEU A 101 7.35 9.78 -5.09
C LEU A 101 8.07 10.81 -4.22
N VAL A 102 7.67 10.94 -2.96
CA VAL A 102 8.38 11.77 -1.99
C VAL A 102 9.80 11.26 -1.77
N GLY A 103 9.97 9.96 -1.50
CA GLY A 103 11.29 9.33 -1.34
C GLY A 103 12.18 9.39 -2.59
N GLY A 104 11.58 9.52 -3.78
CA GLY A 104 12.30 9.73 -5.04
C GLY A 104 12.54 11.20 -5.41
N GLY A 105 12.15 12.16 -4.57
CA GLY A 105 12.33 13.59 -4.83
C GLY A 105 11.46 14.16 -5.96
N VAL A 106 10.33 13.52 -6.27
CA VAL A 106 9.39 13.99 -7.30
C VAL A 106 8.26 14.81 -6.69
N TRP A 107 7.83 14.41 -5.49
CA TRP A 107 6.82 15.10 -4.69
C TRP A 107 7.39 15.50 -3.33
N THR A 108 6.64 16.31 -2.62
CA THR A 108 6.88 16.68 -1.23
C THR A 108 5.86 16.02 -0.31
N ASN A 109 6.12 16.04 0.99
CA ASN A 109 5.17 15.51 1.96
C ASN A 109 3.78 16.19 1.86
N ALA A 110 3.76 17.49 1.57
CA ALA A 110 2.53 18.28 1.40
C ALA A 110 1.66 17.80 0.24
N ASP A 111 2.24 17.21 -0.81
CA ASP A 111 1.48 16.66 -1.94
C ASP A 111 0.65 15.42 -1.57
N THR A 112 0.95 14.80 -0.43
CA THR A 112 0.34 13.53 0.00
C THR A 112 -0.42 13.64 1.32
N GLU A 113 -0.40 14.81 1.96
CA GLU A 113 -1.06 15.06 3.23
C GLU A 113 -2.49 15.54 3.00
N TYR A 114 -3.45 14.82 3.60
CA TYR A 114 -4.87 15.19 3.57
C TYR A 114 -5.44 15.22 4.97
N THR A 115 -6.41 16.09 5.19
CA THR A 115 -7.16 16.17 6.45
C THR A 115 -8.40 15.29 6.35
N THR A 116 -8.53 14.29 7.23
CA THR A 116 -9.69 13.37 7.25
C THR A 116 -11.03 14.11 7.32
N ALA A 117 -11.10 15.23 8.04
CA ALA A 117 -12.30 16.06 8.13
C ALA A 117 -12.82 16.53 6.77
N GLU A 118 -11.94 16.83 5.81
CA GLU A 118 -12.29 17.34 4.47
C GLU A 118 -12.94 16.28 3.58
N PHE A 119 -12.77 15.01 3.93
CA PHE A 119 -13.28 13.86 3.18
C PHE A 119 -14.34 13.07 3.95
N MET A 120 -14.66 13.47 5.18
CA MET A 120 -15.70 12.83 5.98
C MET A 120 -17.06 13.10 5.33
N PRO A 121 -17.86 12.07 4.98
CA PRO A 121 -19.16 12.29 4.37
C PRO A 121 -20.11 13.02 5.32
N ASP A 122 -20.92 13.93 4.76
CA ASP A 122 -21.96 14.61 5.52
C ASP A 122 -22.91 13.60 6.18
N GLY A 123 -23.28 13.83 7.43
CA GLY A 123 -24.17 12.95 8.21
C GLY A 123 -23.48 11.78 8.92
N VAL A 124 -22.21 11.48 8.62
CA VAL A 124 -21.44 10.47 9.36
C VAL A 124 -20.99 11.00 10.72
N LYS A 125 -21.21 10.24 11.78
CA LYS A 125 -20.70 10.56 13.11
C LYS A 125 -19.23 10.14 13.24
N TRP A 126 -18.32 11.12 13.24
CA TRP A 126 -16.91 10.85 13.49
C TRP A 126 -16.56 10.97 14.97
N ILE A 127 -16.09 9.88 15.58
CA ILE A 127 -15.54 9.84 16.93
C ILE A 127 -14.02 9.72 16.83
N LYS A 128 -13.32 10.73 17.37
CA LYS A 128 -11.85 10.82 17.36
C LYS A 128 -11.24 10.06 18.54
N GLU A 129 -11.51 8.75 18.54
CA GLU A 129 -11.09 7.81 19.57
C GLU A 129 -10.65 6.50 18.92
N LYS A 130 -9.82 5.75 19.64
CA LYS A 130 -9.28 4.48 19.18
C LYS A 130 -10.14 3.34 19.73
N ALA A 131 -10.52 2.38 18.89
CA ALA A 131 -11.09 1.11 19.36
C ALA A 131 -10.02 0.29 20.09
N VAL A 132 -10.34 -0.19 21.30
CA VAL A 132 -9.38 -0.93 22.15
C VAL A 132 -9.89 -2.29 22.63
N GLU A 133 -11.20 -2.51 22.62
CA GLU A 133 -11.80 -3.78 23.04
C GLU A 133 -12.99 -4.09 22.13
N PHE A 134 -13.09 -5.35 21.67
CA PHE A 134 -14.13 -5.82 20.78
C PHE A 134 -14.91 -6.95 21.45
N ASP A 135 -16.21 -6.76 21.61
CA ASP A 135 -17.15 -7.76 22.14
C ASP A 135 -18.21 -8.04 21.05
N PRO A 136 -17.92 -8.97 20.12
CA PRO A 136 -18.82 -9.30 19.03
C PRO A 136 -20.09 -10.03 19.50
N ASP A 137 -20.04 -10.74 20.64
CA ASP A 137 -21.22 -11.42 21.19
C ASP A 137 -22.27 -10.43 21.70
N LYS A 138 -21.81 -9.27 22.22
CA LYS A 138 -22.69 -8.18 22.64
C LYS A 138 -22.81 -7.05 21.62
N ASN A 139 -22.27 -7.22 20.41
CA ASN A 139 -22.19 -6.21 19.36
C ASN A 139 -21.72 -4.84 19.87
N SER A 140 -20.58 -4.81 20.57
CA SER A 140 -19.98 -3.56 21.07
C SER A 140 -18.48 -3.44 20.85
N VAL A 141 -18.02 -2.19 20.79
CA VAL A 141 -16.61 -1.81 20.84
C VAL A 141 -16.41 -0.80 21.96
N LYS A 142 -15.36 -0.98 22.77
CA LYS A 142 -14.92 0.02 23.74
C LYS A 142 -13.80 0.88 23.16
N THR A 143 -13.81 2.16 23.48
CA THR A 143 -12.78 3.11 23.05
C THR A 143 -11.71 3.34 24.11
N ASP A 144 -10.57 3.89 23.70
CA ASP A 144 -9.48 4.30 24.58
C ASP A 144 -9.90 5.36 25.62
N LYS A 145 -10.99 6.08 25.39
CA LYS A 145 -11.58 7.03 26.35
C LYS A 145 -12.74 6.44 27.17
N GLY A 146 -12.94 5.13 27.11
CA GLY A 146 -13.92 4.40 27.93
C GLY A 146 -15.35 4.43 27.40
N GLN A 147 -15.60 5.00 26.21
CA GLN A 147 -16.92 4.95 25.59
C GLN A 147 -17.21 3.53 25.10
N THR A 148 -18.44 3.04 25.31
CA THR A 148 -18.92 1.80 24.67
C THR A 148 -19.84 2.15 23.52
N ILE A 149 -19.48 1.72 22.31
CA ILE A 149 -20.26 1.92 21.10
C ILE A 149 -20.96 0.61 20.76
N LYS A 150 -22.29 0.63 20.68
CA LYS A 150 -23.11 -0.48 20.20
C LYS A 150 -23.32 -0.37 18.69
N TYR A 151 -23.37 -1.51 18.02
CA TYR A 151 -23.64 -1.59 16.58
C TYR A 151 -24.64 -2.70 16.27
N ASP A 152 -25.28 -2.58 15.11
CA ASP A 152 -25.99 -3.72 14.49
C ASP A 152 -25.05 -4.42 13.50
N TYR A 153 -24.23 -3.62 12.80
CA TYR A 153 -23.21 -4.09 11.85
C TYR A 153 -21.88 -3.39 12.07
N MET A 154 -20.77 -4.11 11.92
CA MET A 154 -19.43 -3.54 12.05
C MET A 154 -18.58 -3.77 10.80
N ILE A 155 -17.83 -2.75 10.40
CA ILE A 155 -16.88 -2.78 9.30
C ILE A 155 -15.49 -2.45 9.85
N VAL A 156 -14.54 -3.37 9.68
CA VAL A 156 -13.16 -3.19 10.14
C VAL A 156 -12.27 -2.75 8.97
N ALA A 157 -11.76 -1.53 9.06
CA ALA A 157 -10.97 -0.84 8.03
C ALA A 157 -9.71 -0.18 8.62
N ALA A 158 -9.20 -0.72 9.73
CA ALA A 158 -8.14 -0.12 10.55
C ALA A 158 -6.73 -0.17 9.93
N GLY A 159 -6.58 -0.75 8.74
CA GLY A 159 -5.30 -0.87 8.05
C GLY A 159 -4.30 -1.74 8.81
N LEU A 160 -3.07 -1.25 8.94
CA LEU A 160 -1.97 -1.96 9.59
C LEU A 160 -1.02 -1.00 10.33
N LYS A 161 -0.14 -1.58 11.13
CA LYS A 161 0.94 -0.93 11.87
C LYS A 161 2.30 -1.30 11.25
N LEU A 162 3.24 -0.38 11.34
CA LEU A 162 4.63 -0.55 10.92
C LEU A 162 5.45 -0.93 12.15
N ASP A 163 6.03 -2.11 12.13
CA ASP A 163 6.78 -2.68 13.24
C ASP A 163 8.29 -2.62 12.95
N PHE A 164 8.86 -1.45 13.22
CA PHE A 164 10.31 -1.26 13.25
C PHE A 164 10.94 -1.85 14.51
N ALA A 165 10.15 -2.05 15.58
CA ALA A 165 10.63 -2.56 16.86
C ALA A 165 11.15 -4.00 16.78
N ARG A 166 10.65 -4.77 15.81
CA ARG A 166 11.15 -6.12 15.50
C ARG A 166 12.61 -6.17 15.05
N LEU A 167 13.21 -5.04 14.61
CA LEU A 167 14.59 -5.00 14.19
C LEU A 167 15.52 -4.71 15.37
N GLU A 168 16.39 -5.67 15.69
CA GLU A 168 17.40 -5.51 16.72
C GLU A 168 18.37 -4.36 16.38
N GLY A 169 18.87 -3.67 17.41
CA GLY A 169 19.84 -2.58 17.26
C GLY A 169 19.26 -1.20 16.95
N LEU A 170 17.94 -1.09 16.68
CA LEU A 170 17.29 0.21 16.44
C LEU A 170 16.83 0.93 17.72
N GLY A 171 16.65 0.22 18.84
CA GLY A 171 16.14 0.83 20.09
C GLY A 171 14.72 1.39 19.99
N ILE A 172 13.93 0.92 19.01
CA ILE A 172 12.52 1.29 18.83
C ILE A 172 11.68 0.23 19.55
N THR A 173 10.69 0.68 20.35
CA THR A 173 9.82 -0.22 21.13
C THR A 173 8.36 -0.19 20.68
N GLU A 174 7.99 0.76 19.84
CA GLU A 174 6.59 1.02 19.49
C GLU A 174 6.33 0.81 18.00
N THR A 175 5.08 0.43 17.68
CA THR A 175 4.62 0.36 16.29
C THR A 175 3.90 1.64 15.88
N ILE A 176 4.20 2.13 14.69
CA ILE A 176 3.65 3.39 14.18
C ILE A 176 2.66 3.17 13.04
N THR A 177 1.90 4.20 12.69
CA THR A 177 1.17 4.23 11.40
C THR A 177 1.87 5.20 10.46
N SER A 178 1.50 5.17 9.17
CA SER A 178 2.15 6.00 8.15
C SER A 178 2.08 7.51 8.43
N ARG A 179 1.02 7.97 9.10
CA ARG A 179 0.75 9.37 9.48
C ARG A 179 0.56 9.55 10.98
N GLY A 180 1.02 8.59 11.79
CA GLY A 180 0.98 8.68 13.25
C GLY A 180 2.18 9.43 13.81
N ASP A 181 2.30 9.44 15.14
CA ASP A 181 3.53 9.88 15.78
C ASP A 181 4.70 8.98 15.35
N SER A 182 5.74 9.59 14.82
CA SER A 182 6.97 8.92 14.37
C SER A 182 8.21 9.42 15.10
N SER A 183 8.03 10.21 16.17
CA SER A 183 9.12 10.90 16.89
C SER A 183 10.17 9.93 17.41
N ALA A 184 9.77 8.77 17.93
CA ALA A 184 10.70 7.73 18.38
C ALA A 184 11.45 7.08 17.21
N VAL A 185 10.73 6.71 16.15
CA VAL A 185 11.29 6.04 14.96
C VAL A 185 12.28 6.95 14.22
N LYS A 186 11.99 8.25 14.12
CA LYS A 186 12.83 9.24 13.42
C LYS A 186 14.17 9.56 14.07
N LYS A 187 14.34 9.20 15.35
CA LYS A 187 15.64 9.31 16.00
C LYS A 187 16.68 8.40 15.33
N VAL A 188 16.24 7.36 14.64
CA VAL A 188 17.10 6.35 14.02
C VAL A 188 16.82 6.19 12.52
N ILE A 189 15.55 6.02 12.13
CA ILE A 189 15.16 5.98 10.71
C ILE A 189 15.12 7.40 10.14
N GLY A 190 15.75 7.61 8.99
CA GLY A 190 16.00 8.91 8.37
C GLY A 190 17.40 9.47 8.65
N GLN A 191 18.19 8.78 9.49
CA GLN A 191 19.55 9.16 9.87
C GLN A 191 20.59 8.20 9.29
N ASN A 192 21.84 8.64 9.16
CA ASN A 192 22.99 7.78 8.79
C ASN A 192 22.80 6.90 7.53
N GLY A 193 22.01 7.35 6.55
CA GLY A 193 21.68 6.57 5.36
C GLY A 193 20.59 5.51 5.55
N LEU A 194 20.09 5.28 6.77
CA LEU A 194 19.01 4.34 7.07
C LEU A 194 17.65 5.01 6.89
N CYS A 195 16.77 4.49 6.05
CA CYS A 195 15.57 5.19 5.56
C CYS A 195 14.37 4.27 5.37
N SER A 196 13.17 4.82 5.25
CA SER A 196 11.97 4.06 4.88
C SER A 196 10.88 4.97 4.31
N ILE A 197 10.27 4.58 3.19
CA ILE A 197 9.15 5.33 2.58
C ILE A 197 7.78 4.98 3.16
N TYR A 198 7.69 4.09 4.15
CA TYR A 198 6.40 3.56 4.62
C TYR A 198 5.62 4.50 5.56
N PHE A 199 6.30 5.56 6.03
CA PHE A 199 5.72 6.65 6.80
C PHE A 199 6.14 8.00 6.21
N ALA A 200 5.31 9.01 6.42
CA ALA A 200 5.38 10.29 5.71
C ALA A 200 6.71 11.03 5.88
N ASP A 201 7.17 11.13 7.12
CA ASP A 201 8.43 11.79 7.44
C ASP A 201 9.62 10.99 6.93
N GLY A 202 9.62 9.67 7.12
CA GLY A 202 10.66 8.78 6.61
C GLY A 202 10.80 8.85 5.09
N ALA A 203 9.71 9.05 4.35
CA ALA A 203 9.79 9.28 2.90
C ALA A 203 10.52 10.58 2.55
N THR A 204 10.31 11.64 3.33
CA THR A 204 11.03 12.92 3.15
C THR A 204 12.53 12.76 3.48
N ASP A 205 12.82 12.07 4.58
CA ASP A 205 14.19 11.78 4.99
C ASP A 205 14.90 10.85 3.99
N THR A 206 14.16 9.90 3.39
CA THR A 206 14.67 9.01 2.34
C THR A 206 15.24 9.80 1.17
N TRP A 207 14.53 10.83 0.69
CA TRP A 207 15.05 11.67 -0.39
C TRP A 207 16.31 12.42 0.04
N THR A 208 16.30 13.01 1.23
CA THR A 208 17.45 13.75 1.77
C THR A 208 18.70 12.88 1.87
N GLN A 209 18.57 11.65 2.37
CA GLN A 209 19.69 10.71 2.47
C GLN A 209 20.10 10.16 1.10
N MET A 210 19.15 9.96 0.17
CA MET A 210 19.45 9.55 -1.20
C MET A 210 20.27 10.62 -1.95
N GLN A 211 19.98 11.91 -1.75
CA GLN A 211 20.79 12.98 -2.33
C GLN A 211 22.25 12.93 -1.85
N LYS A 212 22.48 12.66 -0.57
CA LYS A 212 23.84 12.47 -0.02
C LYS A 212 24.53 11.26 -0.64
N PHE A 213 23.83 10.13 -0.72
CA PHE A 213 24.33 8.91 -1.36
C PHE A 213 24.70 9.11 -2.84
N VAL A 214 23.86 9.82 -3.59
CA VAL A 214 24.12 10.18 -5.00
C VAL A 214 25.31 11.14 -5.10
N SER A 215 25.41 12.12 -4.19
CA SER A 215 26.55 13.05 -4.14
C SER A 215 27.88 12.34 -3.85
N ASP A 216 27.88 11.41 -2.90
CA ASP A 216 29.04 10.56 -2.60
C ASP A 216 29.44 9.74 -3.83
N ALA A 217 28.49 9.08 -4.49
CA ALA A 217 28.76 8.34 -5.73
C ALA A 217 29.33 9.26 -6.83
N LYS A 218 28.80 10.48 -6.96
CA LYS A 218 29.24 11.46 -7.96
C LYS A 218 30.66 11.97 -7.72
N SER A 219 31.13 11.99 -6.47
CA SER A 219 32.52 12.36 -6.14
C SER A 219 33.55 11.28 -6.51
N GLY A 220 33.10 10.10 -6.94
CA GLY A 220 33.95 8.96 -7.28
C GLY A 220 33.99 7.88 -6.19
N LYS A 221 33.43 8.14 -5.01
CA LYS A 221 33.37 7.15 -3.92
C LYS A 221 32.52 5.95 -4.33
N LYS A 222 33.03 4.73 -4.11
CA LYS A 222 32.22 3.51 -4.25
C LYS A 222 31.26 3.39 -3.07
N VAL A 223 29.96 3.32 -3.37
CA VAL A 223 28.90 3.31 -2.36
C VAL A 223 27.96 2.11 -2.51
N LYS A 224 27.35 1.67 -1.40
CA LYS A 224 26.42 0.53 -1.34
C LYS A 224 25.01 0.94 -0.94
N GLY A 225 24.04 0.67 -1.81
CA GLY A 225 22.60 0.81 -1.58
C GLY A 225 21.95 -0.52 -1.26
N VAL A 226 21.33 -0.65 -0.08
CA VAL A 226 20.67 -1.86 0.40
C VAL A 226 19.16 -1.65 0.50
N PHE A 227 18.37 -2.57 -0.05
CA PHE A 227 16.90 -2.49 -0.04
C PHE A 227 16.32 -3.78 0.53
N THR A 228 15.30 -3.70 1.38
CA THR A 228 14.76 -4.89 2.08
C THR A 228 13.29 -5.16 1.76
N ASP A 229 12.91 -6.43 1.84
CA ASP A 229 11.53 -6.91 1.73
C ASP A 229 11.31 -8.05 2.76
N PRO A 230 10.49 -7.84 3.81
CA PRO A 230 10.47 -8.66 5.01
C PRO A 230 9.70 -9.97 4.84
N ASP A 231 9.69 -10.78 5.89
CA ASP A 231 8.95 -12.05 5.99
C ASP A 231 7.46 -11.90 6.35
N THR A 232 6.92 -10.69 6.35
CA THR A 232 5.50 -10.42 6.65
C THR A 232 4.72 -9.98 5.41
N PRO A 233 3.39 -10.13 5.39
CA PRO A 233 2.57 -9.40 4.44
C PRO A 233 2.84 -7.89 4.54
N ILE A 234 2.95 -7.20 3.40
CA ILE A 234 3.19 -5.76 3.35
C ILE A 234 2.17 -5.06 2.46
N LYS A 235 1.77 -3.84 2.83
CA LYS A 235 1.05 -2.96 1.90
C LYS A 235 1.97 -2.59 0.74
N CYS A 236 1.43 -2.61 -0.47
CA CYS A 236 2.14 -2.27 -1.71
C CYS A 236 3.47 -3.05 -1.86
N GLY A 237 3.43 -4.38 -2.03
CA GLY A 237 4.63 -5.23 -2.12
C GLY A 237 5.66 -4.87 -3.21
N GLY A 238 5.28 -4.03 -4.17
CA GLY A 238 6.19 -3.45 -5.15
C GLY A 238 7.01 -2.27 -4.63
N ALA A 239 6.57 -1.55 -3.60
CA ALA A 239 7.20 -0.33 -3.08
C ALA A 239 8.70 -0.46 -2.76
N PRO A 240 9.21 -1.57 -2.18
CA PRO A 240 10.64 -1.75 -1.94
C PRO A 240 11.47 -1.73 -3.23
N LYS A 241 10.92 -2.29 -4.31
CA LYS A 241 11.56 -2.28 -5.63
C LYS A 241 11.44 -0.90 -6.28
N LYS A 242 10.28 -0.24 -6.16
CA LYS A 242 10.05 1.11 -6.72
C LYS A 242 11.07 2.13 -6.23
N ILE A 243 11.40 2.14 -4.93
CA ILE A 243 12.39 3.08 -4.40
C ILE A 243 13.80 2.74 -4.87
N MET A 244 14.13 1.45 -5.04
CA MET A 244 15.39 1.03 -5.66
C MET A 244 15.51 1.52 -7.11
N TYR A 245 14.46 1.37 -7.92
CA TYR A 245 14.42 1.92 -9.29
C TYR A 245 14.58 3.44 -9.29
N LEU A 246 13.96 4.14 -8.35
CA LEU A 246 14.12 5.60 -8.23
C LEU A 246 15.55 5.98 -7.81
N THR A 247 16.18 5.22 -6.92
CA THR A 247 17.61 5.41 -6.59
C THR A 247 18.51 5.19 -7.80
N ASP A 248 18.29 4.11 -8.57
CA ASP A 248 19.00 3.86 -9.84
C ASP A 248 18.82 5.03 -10.82
N ALA A 249 17.59 5.51 -11.01
CA ALA A 249 17.28 6.62 -11.90
C ALA A 249 18.02 7.91 -11.48
N ARG A 250 18.04 8.24 -10.18
CA ARG A 250 18.73 9.43 -9.65
C ARG A 250 20.26 9.33 -9.76
N LEU A 251 20.83 8.14 -9.56
CA LEU A 251 22.25 7.90 -9.80
C LEU A 251 22.61 8.07 -11.28
N ARG A 252 21.77 7.59 -12.20
CA ARG A 252 21.97 7.74 -13.65
C ARG A 252 21.85 9.19 -14.09
N GLU A 253 20.83 9.90 -13.60
CA GLU A 253 20.64 11.34 -13.82
C GLU A 253 21.87 12.14 -13.38
N ALA A 254 22.50 11.75 -12.28
CA ALA A 254 23.72 12.39 -11.77
C ALA A 254 25.02 11.95 -12.47
N GLY A 255 24.97 10.99 -13.39
CA GLY A 255 26.16 10.39 -14.01
C GLY A 255 27.01 9.55 -13.05
N ALA A 256 26.44 9.11 -11.93
CA ALA A 256 27.15 8.50 -10.80
C ALA A 256 26.94 6.98 -10.65
N ARG A 257 26.09 6.37 -11.49
CA ARG A 257 25.66 4.96 -11.34
C ARG A 257 26.79 3.94 -11.31
N ALA A 258 27.88 4.17 -12.04
CA ALA A 258 29.05 3.29 -12.07
C ALA A 258 29.82 3.23 -10.72
N ASN A 259 29.49 4.12 -9.78
CA ASN A 259 30.09 4.17 -8.45
C ASN A 259 29.17 3.61 -7.36
N ALA A 260 27.98 3.12 -7.71
CA ALA A 260 27.03 2.58 -6.74
C ALA A 260 26.72 1.11 -7.03
N GLU A 261 26.75 0.27 -5.99
CA GLU A 261 26.13 -1.05 -6.00
C GLU A 261 24.73 -0.94 -5.38
N LEU A 262 23.70 -1.46 -6.05
CA LEU A 262 22.34 -1.53 -5.51
C LEU A 262 21.92 -2.99 -5.39
N THR A 263 21.57 -3.42 -4.17
CA THR A 263 21.20 -4.82 -3.88
C THR A 263 19.89 -4.89 -3.09
N LEU A 264 18.92 -5.65 -3.61
CA LEU A 264 17.68 -6.01 -2.93
C LEU A 264 17.84 -7.32 -2.15
N TYR A 265 17.42 -7.35 -0.89
CA TYR A 265 17.41 -8.54 -0.04
C TYR A 265 15.96 -8.87 0.32
N PRO A 266 15.26 -9.65 -0.53
CA PRO A 266 13.94 -10.12 -0.21
C PRO A 266 13.95 -11.42 0.59
N ASN A 267 13.01 -11.55 1.51
CA ASN A 267 12.77 -12.80 2.22
C ASN A 267 12.27 -13.93 1.30
N GLY A 268 11.54 -13.58 0.22
CA GLY A 268 11.01 -14.55 -0.73
C GLY A 268 12.04 -15.03 -1.77
N GLY A 269 11.67 -16.08 -2.51
CA GLY A 269 12.46 -16.65 -3.62
C GLY A 269 12.22 -16.03 -5.00
N LYS A 270 11.50 -14.90 -5.08
CA LYS A 270 11.11 -14.25 -6.35
C LYS A 270 11.02 -12.74 -6.20
N LEU A 271 11.22 -12.02 -7.30
CA LEU A 271 11.12 -10.56 -7.32
C LEU A 271 9.66 -10.11 -7.35
N PHE A 272 8.76 -10.85 -8.01
CA PHE A 272 7.33 -10.56 -8.03
C PHE A 272 6.48 -11.82 -7.89
N GLY A 273 5.25 -11.68 -7.38
CA GLY A 273 4.35 -12.80 -7.10
C GLY A 273 3.85 -13.54 -8.33
N VAL A 274 3.53 -12.79 -9.38
CA VAL A 274 3.01 -13.24 -10.68
C VAL A 274 4.18 -13.50 -11.64
N PRO A 275 4.29 -14.68 -12.28
CA PRO A 275 5.43 -15.07 -13.10
C PRO A 275 5.81 -14.07 -14.20
N GLU A 276 4.84 -13.57 -14.96
CA GLU A 276 5.07 -12.68 -16.09
C GLU A 276 5.73 -11.36 -15.66
N TYR A 277 5.28 -10.79 -14.54
CA TYR A 277 5.88 -9.59 -13.96
C TYR A 277 7.22 -9.89 -13.27
N ASN A 278 7.39 -11.10 -12.73
CA ASN A 278 8.68 -11.52 -12.18
C ASN A 278 9.75 -11.58 -13.27
N ASP A 279 9.45 -12.23 -14.39
CA ASP A 279 10.38 -12.39 -15.51
C ASP A 279 10.75 -11.03 -16.14
N ALA A 280 9.76 -10.14 -16.27
CA ALA A 280 10.00 -8.76 -16.68
C ALA A 280 10.96 -8.04 -15.71
N MET A 281 10.73 -8.17 -14.40
CA MET A 281 11.55 -7.53 -13.38
C MET A 281 12.98 -8.11 -13.31
N VAL A 282 13.15 -9.42 -13.49
CA VAL A 282 14.49 -10.05 -13.58
C VAL A 282 15.28 -9.47 -14.74
N LYS A 283 14.66 -9.34 -15.93
CA LYS A 283 15.29 -8.71 -17.10
C LYS A 283 15.63 -7.24 -16.85
N GLN A 284 14.74 -6.50 -16.19
CA GLN A 284 14.97 -5.10 -15.83
C GLN A 284 16.12 -4.92 -14.84
N PHE A 285 16.25 -5.79 -13.85
CA PHE A 285 17.34 -5.78 -12.87
C PHE A 285 18.68 -6.07 -13.56
N ALA A 286 18.75 -7.11 -14.39
CA ALA A 286 19.94 -7.45 -15.16
C ALA A 286 20.40 -6.29 -16.07
N THR A 287 19.46 -5.68 -16.80
CA THR A 287 19.76 -4.55 -17.71
C THR A 287 20.28 -3.32 -16.97
N ARG A 288 19.91 -3.15 -15.70
CA ARG A 288 20.29 -2.00 -14.87
C ARG A 288 21.45 -2.28 -13.91
N ASP A 289 22.07 -3.46 -13.99
CA ASP A 289 23.09 -3.94 -13.04
C ASP A 289 22.62 -3.85 -11.57
N MET A 290 21.34 -4.12 -11.35
CA MET A 290 20.75 -4.17 -10.00
C MET A 290 20.77 -5.60 -9.49
N LYS A 291 21.31 -5.80 -8.28
CA LYS A 291 21.51 -7.12 -7.68
C LYS A 291 20.34 -7.48 -6.77
N TYR A 292 20.20 -8.77 -6.50
CA TYR A 292 19.27 -9.28 -5.51
C TYR A 292 19.81 -10.55 -4.85
N ASN A 293 19.44 -10.77 -3.58
CA ASN A 293 19.80 -11.94 -2.79
C ASN A 293 18.54 -12.51 -2.12
N PHE A 294 17.94 -13.54 -2.72
CA PHE A 294 16.71 -14.17 -2.22
C PHE A 294 16.89 -14.88 -0.88
N SER A 295 15.78 -15.12 -0.20
CA SER A 295 15.75 -15.80 1.10
C SER A 295 16.54 -15.09 2.20
N HIS A 296 16.60 -13.77 2.16
CA HIS A 296 17.24 -12.93 3.18
C HIS A 296 16.20 -12.07 3.88
N ASN A 297 15.96 -12.31 5.16
CA ASN A 297 15.12 -11.45 5.99
C ASN A 297 16.00 -10.52 6.83
N LEU A 298 15.70 -9.22 6.85
CA LEU A 298 16.41 -8.29 7.74
C LEU A 298 16.00 -8.56 9.19
N ILE A 299 16.97 -8.75 10.09
CA ILE A 299 16.71 -9.03 11.51
C ILE A 299 17.34 -8.00 12.46
N ALA A 300 18.44 -7.36 12.07
CA ALA A 300 19.10 -6.35 12.89
C ALA A 300 19.75 -5.26 12.02
N VAL A 301 19.95 -4.08 12.61
CA VAL A 301 20.74 -3.01 12.02
C VAL A 301 21.57 -2.36 13.13
N ASP A 302 22.86 -2.16 12.88
CA ASP A 302 23.74 -1.30 13.67
C ASP A 302 23.92 0.04 12.90
N PRO A 303 23.17 1.10 13.26
CA PRO A 303 23.23 2.36 12.53
C PRO A 303 24.53 3.14 12.73
N ALA A 304 25.28 2.84 13.80
CA ALA A 304 26.55 3.49 14.09
C ALA A 304 27.65 2.93 13.19
N LYS A 305 27.68 1.61 13.00
CA LYS A 305 28.61 0.94 12.09
C LYS A 305 28.11 0.87 10.64
N LYS A 306 26.85 1.21 10.40
CA LYS A 306 26.15 1.06 9.12
C LYS A 306 26.21 -0.37 8.58
N ILE A 307 25.84 -1.32 9.44
CA ILE A 307 25.79 -2.75 9.12
C ILE A 307 24.35 -3.24 9.28
N ALA A 308 23.83 -3.92 8.26
CA ALA A 308 22.56 -4.64 8.31
C ALA A 308 22.82 -6.13 8.47
N THR A 309 22.11 -6.80 9.37
CA THR A 309 22.21 -8.24 9.56
C THR A 309 20.95 -8.92 9.01
N PHE A 310 21.16 -9.81 8.05
CA PHE A 310 20.11 -10.62 7.44
C PHE A 310 20.16 -12.05 7.96
N LYS A 311 19.00 -12.65 8.20
CA LYS A 311 18.86 -14.11 8.31
C LYS A 311 18.65 -14.66 6.90
N LYS A 312 19.68 -15.28 6.34
CA LYS A 312 19.57 -16.08 5.13
C LYS A 312 19.02 -17.45 5.50
N HIS A 313 18.05 -17.97 4.75
CA HIS A 313 17.42 -19.26 5.04
C HIS A 313 17.26 -20.12 3.79
N TRP A 314 17.29 -21.44 3.98
CA TRP A 314 17.12 -22.45 2.93
C TRP A 314 16.60 -23.76 3.53
N LEU A 315 16.26 -24.71 2.66
CA LEU A 315 15.89 -26.07 3.05
C LEU A 315 17.02 -27.02 2.64
N GLU A 316 17.45 -27.87 3.57
CA GLU A 316 18.43 -28.93 3.33
C GLU A 316 17.73 -30.28 3.18
N LYS A 317 18.30 -31.17 2.36
CA LYS A 317 17.81 -32.54 2.22
C LYS A 317 18.21 -33.32 3.47
N GLY A 318 17.21 -33.74 4.24
CA GLY A 318 17.31 -34.62 5.40
C GLY A 318 17.19 -36.09 5.02
N ALA A 319 16.63 -36.90 5.93
CA ALA A 319 16.45 -38.33 5.72
C ALA A 319 15.45 -38.60 4.58
N TRP A 320 15.65 -39.70 3.85
CA TRP A 320 14.65 -40.20 2.92
C TRP A 320 13.53 -40.89 3.70
N ASP A 321 12.29 -40.47 3.46
CA ASP A 321 11.09 -41.15 3.94
C ASP A 321 10.63 -42.14 2.87
N ALA A 322 10.77 -43.43 3.17
CA ALA A 322 10.40 -44.51 2.25
C ALA A 322 8.89 -44.68 2.09
N ASP A 323 8.09 -44.22 3.08
CA ASP A 323 6.63 -44.32 3.04
C ASP A 323 6.03 -43.16 2.24
N LEU A 324 6.67 -41.98 2.28
CA LEU A 324 6.25 -40.79 1.54
C LEU A 324 6.95 -40.62 0.18
N GLU A 325 7.94 -41.46 -0.12
CA GLU A 325 8.79 -41.38 -1.32
C GLU A 325 9.39 -39.99 -1.55
N GLU A 326 9.78 -39.32 -0.47
CA GLU A 326 10.39 -37.98 -0.52
C GLU A 326 11.49 -37.80 0.55
N TYR A 327 12.37 -36.81 0.33
CA TYR A 327 13.31 -36.39 1.36
C TYR A 327 12.61 -35.45 2.35
N GLU A 328 12.85 -35.65 3.64
CA GLU A 328 12.56 -34.65 4.66
C GLU A 328 13.33 -33.36 4.32
N MET A 329 12.65 -32.22 4.34
CA MET A 329 13.27 -30.92 4.07
C MET A 329 13.49 -30.17 5.39
N VAL A 330 14.73 -30.08 5.84
CA VAL A 330 15.10 -29.49 7.13
C VAL A 330 15.40 -28.00 6.98
N PRO A 331 14.75 -27.09 7.74
CA PRO A 331 15.05 -25.67 7.69
C PRO A 331 16.44 -25.34 8.25
N ALA A 332 17.24 -24.63 7.46
CA ALA A 332 18.56 -24.13 7.84
C ALA A 332 18.64 -22.61 7.68
N SER A 333 19.53 -21.96 8.43
CA SER A 333 19.75 -20.51 8.32
C SER A 333 21.11 -20.04 8.82
N GLU A 334 21.59 -18.93 8.26
CA GLU A 334 22.82 -18.25 8.69
C GLU A 334 22.58 -16.73 8.80
N LYS A 335 23.39 -16.05 9.64
CA LYS A 335 23.40 -14.59 9.72
C LYS A 335 24.42 -14.03 8.74
N ILE A 336 24.00 -13.08 7.92
CA ILE A 336 24.85 -12.38 6.94
C ILE A 336 24.89 -10.89 7.29
N GLU A 337 26.08 -10.35 7.49
CA GLU A 337 26.29 -8.92 7.70
C GLU A 337 26.59 -8.21 6.37
N VAL A 338 25.89 -7.10 6.13
CA VAL A 338 25.95 -6.33 4.89
C VAL A 338 26.17 -4.86 5.22
N PRO A 339 27.32 -4.27 4.86
CA PRO A 339 27.56 -2.85 5.04
C PRO A 339 26.74 -2.01 4.05
N TYR A 340 26.30 -0.83 4.47
CA TYR A 340 25.53 0.09 3.62
C TYR A 340 26.02 1.55 3.73
N ASP A 341 25.92 2.30 2.64
CA ASP A 341 25.99 3.77 2.65
C ASP A 341 24.58 4.39 2.64
N PHE A 342 23.64 3.71 1.98
CA PHE A 342 22.22 4.01 1.97
C PHE A 342 21.43 2.70 2.11
N MET A 343 20.44 2.68 2.98
CA MET A 343 19.59 1.53 3.22
C MET A 343 18.12 1.94 3.29
N HIS A 344 17.29 1.32 2.46
CA HIS A 344 15.85 1.43 2.57
C HIS A 344 15.27 0.19 3.27
N VAL A 345 14.73 0.40 4.47
CA VAL A 345 14.03 -0.60 5.27
C VAL A 345 12.55 -0.63 4.91
N THR A 346 12.09 -1.80 4.50
CA THR A 346 10.67 -2.16 4.56
C THR A 346 10.43 -2.82 5.92
N PRO A 347 9.76 -2.16 6.87
CA PRO A 347 9.51 -2.75 8.18
C PRO A 347 8.53 -3.92 8.04
N ALA A 348 8.58 -4.83 9.01
CA ALA A 348 7.50 -5.78 9.21
C ALA A 348 6.17 -5.01 9.38
N GLN A 349 5.08 -5.59 8.88
CA GLN A 349 3.76 -4.98 8.99
C GLN A 349 2.79 -5.95 9.61
N ILE A 350 2.05 -5.45 10.60
CA ILE A 350 1.18 -6.25 11.45
C ILE A 350 -0.18 -5.57 11.56
N ALA A 351 -1.22 -6.33 11.86
CA ALA A 351 -2.51 -5.74 12.23
C ALA A 351 -2.38 -4.93 13.54
N PRO A 352 -3.25 -3.94 13.78
CA PRO A 352 -3.35 -3.29 15.09
C PRO A 352 -3.54 -4.33 16.21
N GLU A 353 -2.79 -4.21 17.29
CA GLU A 353 -2.76 -5.19 18.37
C GLU A 353 -4.13 -5.41 19.01
N GLU A 354 -4.91 -4.33 19.14
CA GLU A 354 -6.26 -4.35 19.70
C GLU A 354 -7.23 -5.20 18.86
N ILE A 355 -6.95 -5.36 17.57
CA ILE A 355 -7.71 -6.25 16.67
C ILE A 355 -7.10 -7.64 16.71
N ALA A 356 -5.77 -7.74 16.57
CA ALA A 356 -5.04 -9.00 16.48
C ALA A 356 -5.27 -9.90 17.70
N LYS A 357 -5.39 -9.32 18.89
CA LYS A 357 -5.59 -10.03 20.15
C LYS A 357 -7.07 -10.13 20.57
N SER A 358 -8.00 -9.67 19.74
CA SER A 358 -9.43 -9.68 20.04
C SER A 358 -10.15 -10.91 19.46
N PRO A 359 -11.41 -11.18 19.87
CA PRO A 359 -12.20 -12.27 19.31
C PRO A 359 -12.47 -12.18 17.80
N ILE A 360 -12.30 -11.00 17.19
CA ILE A 360 -12.47 -10.79 15.73
C ILE A 360 -11.15 -10.95 14.96
N GLY A 361 -10.04 -11.23 15.65
CA GLY A 361 -8.74 -11.51 15.06
C GLY A 361 -8.55 -13.01 14.83
N SER A 362 -7.81 -13.36 13.78
CA SER A 362 -7.30 -14.72 13.56
C SER A 362 -6.01 -14.95 14.36
N GLU A 363 -5.55 -16.21 14.42
CA GLU A 363 -4.26 -16.57 15.04
C GLU A 363 -3.07 -15.80 14.44
N LYS A 364 -3.14 -15.44 13.15
CA LYS A 364 -2.11 -14.64 12.47
C LYS A 364 -2.29 -13.12 12.69
N GLY A 365 -3.25 -12.72 13.51
CA GLY A 365 -3.54 -11.34 13.91
C GLY A 365 -4.41 -10.53 12.94
N TRP A 366 -4.77 -11.06 11.77
CA TRP A 366 -5.61 -10.36 10.78
C TRP A 366 -7.10 -10.66 10.99
N VAL A 367 -8.01 -9.85 10.45
CA VAL A 367 -9.46 -10.14 10.53
C VAL A 367 -9.83 -11.21 9.50
N PRO A 368 -10.26 -12.42 9.91
CA PRO A 368 -10.59 -13.49 8.98
C PRO A 368 -11.88 -13.17 8.25
N VAL A 369 -11.86 -13.26 6.92
CA VAL A 369 -13.02 -13.02 6.06
C VAL A 369 -13.13 -14.08 4.98
N THR A 370 -14.34 -14.33 4.51
CA THR A 370 -14.58 -15.02 3.24
C THR A 370 -14.08 -14.12 2.10
N GLN A 371 -13.10 -14.60 1.32
CA GLN A 371 -12.34 -13.74 0.41
C GLN A 371 -13.21 -13.09 -0.68
N GLU A 372 -14.27 -13.75 -1.13
CA GLU A 372 -15.19 -13.24 -2.13
C GLU A 372 -16.17 -12.21 -1.55
N THR A 373 -16.66 -12.42 -0.32
CA THR A 373 -17.76 -11.61 0.21
C THR A 373 -17.30 -10.52 1.16
N LEU A 374 -16.09 -10.64 1.70
CA LEU A 374 -15.48 -9.79 2.73
C LEU A 374 -16.21 -9.81 4.09
N GLN A 375 -17.15 -10.75 4.25
CA GLN A 375 -17.83 -11.03 5.51
C GLN A 375 -16.91 -11.81 6.44
N HIS A 376 -16.95 -11.51 7.74
CA HIS A 376 -16.22 -12.26 8.76
C HIS A 376 -16.65 -13.73 8.76
N THR A 377 -15.70 -14.65 8.89
CA THR A 377 -15.97 -16.10 8.77
C THR A 377 -16.86 -16.64 9.90
N THR A 378 -16.86 -15.98 11.05
CA THR A 378 -17.61 -16.40 12.25
C THR A 378 -18.82 -15.50 12.58
N TYR A 379 -18.74 -14.20 12.26
CA TYR A 379 -19.68 -13.19 12.76
C TYR A 379 -20.40 -12.55 11.56
N PRO A 380 -21.65 -12.93 11.25
CA PRO A 380 -22.28 -12.56 9.98
C PRO A 380 -22.58 -11.06 9.83
N ASN A 381 -22.62 -10.31 10.94
CA ASN A 381 -22.81 -8.87 10.96
C ASN A 381 -21.48 -8.07 10.96
N ILE A 382 -20.34 -8.74 10.84
CA ILE A 382 -19.01 -8.12 10.78
C ILE A 382 -18.41 -8.32 9.38
N PHE A 383 -17.82 -7.25 8.84
CA PHE A 383 -17.10 -7.26 7.58
C PHE A 383 -15.73 -6.61 7.75
N ALA A 384 -14.77 -6.95 6.90
CA ALA A 384 -13.47 -6.28 6.89
C ALA A 384 -12.90 -6.10 5.48
N LEU A 385 -12.17 -5.01 5.29
CA LEU A 385 -11.55 -4.68 4.01
C LEU A 385 -10.23 -3.92 4.16
N GLY A 386 -9.52 -3.77 3.05
CA GLY A 386 -8.22 -3.12 3.01
C GLY A 386 -7.15 -3.98 3.68
N ASP A 387 -6.15 -3.30 4.23
CA ASP A 387 -4.92 -3.97 4.70
C ASP A 387 -5.13 -4.83 5.95
N VAL A 388 -6.22 -4.65 6.71
CA VAL A 388 -6.49 -5.42 7.94
C VAL A 388 -7.13 -6.78 7.67
N ALA A 389 -7.79 -6.94 6.52
CA ALA A 389 -8.44 -8.18 6.13
C ALA A 389 -7.41 -9.28 5.85
N ALA A 390 -7.72 -10.51 6.28
CA ALA A 390 -6.90 -11.71 6.08
C ALA A 390 -7.01 -12.26 4.65
N LEU A 391 -6.74 -11.41 3.66
CA LEU A 391 -6.69 -11.78 2.25
C LEU A 391 -5.27 -12.22 1.86
N PRO A 392 -5.12 -13.21 0.96
CA PRO A 392 -3.82 -13.78 0.62
C PRO A 392 -2.88 -12.79 -0.09
N MET A 393 -3.45 -11.78 -0.75
CA MET A 393 -2.70 -10.77 -1.49
C MET A 393 -3.55 -9.50 -1.68
N GLY A 394 -2.92 -8.44 -2.19
CA GLY A 394 -3.63 -7.22 -2.57
C GLY A 394 -3.85 -6.23 -1.43
N LYS A 395 -2.90 -6.03 -0.53
CA LYS A 395 -2.90 -4.89 0.41
C LYS A 395 -2.51 -3.59 -0.32
N THR A 396 -3.44 -3.05 -1.12
CA THR A 396 -3.22 -1.86 -1.96
C THR A 396 -4.48 -0.99 -2.02
N GLY A 397 -4.32 0.31 -2.30
CA GLY A 397 -5.45 1.20 -2.58
C GLY A 397 -6.28 0.75 -3.81
N GLY A 398 -5.65 0.13 -4.80
CA GLY A 398 -6.35 -0.42 -5.96
C GLY A 398 -7.29 -1.58 -5.61
N SER A 399 -6.91 -2.41 -4.64
CA SER A 399 -7.76 -3.46 -4.09
C SER A 399 -8.89 -2.87 -3.25
N ALA A 400 -8.56 -1.91 -2.38
CA ALA A 400 -9.56 -1.21 -1.56
C ALA A 400 -10.68 -0.62 -2.42
N ARG A 401 -10.34 -0.07 -3.61
CA ARG A 401 -11.31 0.43 -4.61
C ARG A 401 -12.36 -0.60 -4.99
N LYS A 402 -11.95 -1.85 -5.21
CA LYS A 402 -12.87 -2.93 -5.58
C LYS A 402 -13.58 -3.52 -4.36
N GLN A 403 -12.88 -3.62 -3.24
CA GLN A 403 -13.39 -4.21 -2.01
C GLN A 403 -14.57 -3.43 -1.41
N TYR A 404 -14.52 -2.09 -1.34
CA TYR A 404 -15.62 -1.36 -0.69
C TYR A 404 -16.95 -1.52 -1.45
N ARG A 405 -16.91 -1.71 -2.78
CA ARG A 405 -18.13 -1.93 -3.58
C ARG A 405 -18.77 -3.27 -3.24
N VAL A 406 -17.95 -4.33 -3.26
CA VAL A 406 -18.38 -5.69 -2.90
C VAL A 406 -18.90 -5.73 -1.47
N LEU A 407 -18.17 -5.13 -0.53
CA LEU A 407 -18.55 -5.10 0.87
C LEU A 407 -19.88 -4.38 1.09
N VAL A 408 -20.08 -3.19 0.49
CA VAL A 408 -21.33 -2.45 0.67
C VAL A 408 -22.53 -3.22 0.12
N GLU A 409 -22.39 -3.82 -1.06
CA GLU A 409 -23.48 -4.60 -1.67
C GLU A 409 -23.86 -5.81 -0.80
N ASN A 410 -22.86 -6.52 -0.27
CA ASN A 410 -23.08 -7.66 0.61
C ASN A 410 -23.61 -7.26 1.98
N LEU A 411 -23.10 -6.17 2.57
CA LEU A 411 -23.61 -5.66 3.84
C LEU A 411 -25.08 -5.27 3.71
N VAL A 412 -25.45 -4.54 2.66
CA VAL A 412 -26.86 -4.16 2.41
C VAL A 412 -27.72 -5.41 2.24
N ALA A 413 -27.23 -6.44 1.54
CA ALA A 413 -27.95 -7.71 1.43
C ALA A 413 -28.20 -8.37 2.80
N VAL A 414 -27.21 -8.38 3.71
CA VAL A 414 -27.39 -8.86 5.08
C VAL A 414 -28.40 -7.99 5.84
N MET A 415 -28.33 -6.66 5.71
CA MET A 415 -29.26 -5.73 6.35
C MET A 415 -30.71 -5.93 5.88
N GLU A 416 -30.90 -6.40 4.66
CA GLU A 416 -32.20 -6.75 4.07
C GLU A 416 -32.65 -8.18 4.43
N GLY A 417 -31.86 -8.92 5.22
CA GLY A 417 -32.16 -10.30 5.61
C GLY A 417 -31.96 -11.32 4.50
N LYS A 418 -31.20 -10.99 3.45
CA LYS A 418 -30.90 -11.94 2.36
C LYS A 418 -29.93 -13.01 2.86
N LYS A 419 -30.19 -14.25 2.46
CA LYS A 419 -29.33 -15.40 2.79
C LYS A 419 -28.10 -15.48 1.90
N GLU A 420 -28.22 -15.04 0.64
CA GLU A 420 -27.13 -15.05 -0.33
C GLU A 420 -26.54 -13.66 -0.49
N LEU A 421 -25.21 -13.62 -0.56
CA LEU A 421 -24.43 -12.40 -0.77
C LEU A 421 -24.18 -12.22 -2.28
N PRO A 422 -24.70 -11.15 -2.90
CA PRO A 422 -24.75 -11.02 -4.36
C PRO A 422 -23.39 -10.70 -4.99
N ALA A 423 -22.50 -10.03 -4.27
CA ALA A 423 -21.23 -9.55 -4.81
C ALA A 423 -20.06 -10.45 -4.46
N LYS A 424 -19.15 -10.63 -5.42
CA LYS A 424 -17.92 -11.41 -5.27
C LYS A 424 -16.71 -10.58 -5.66
N TYR A 425 -15.76 -10.46 -4.73
CA TYR A 425 -14.44 -9.91 -4.96
C TYR A 425 -13.56 -10.96 -5.62
N ASP A 426 -13.12 -10.65 -6.84
CA ASP A 426 -12.29 -11.52 -7.69
C ASP A 426 -10.80 -11.48 -7.33
N GLY A 427 -10.43 -10.62 -6.38
CA GLY A 427 -9.04 -10.42 -5.99
C GLY A 427 -8.28 -9.35 -6.70
N TYR A 428 -8.95 -8.55 -7.53
CA TYR A 428 -8.29 -7.52 -8.31
C TYR A 428 -7.40 -6.63 -7.44
N THR A 429 -6.14 -6.52 -7.86
CA THR A 429 -5.16 -5.61 -7.28
C THR A 429 -4.30 -5.00 -8.37
N VAL A 430 -3.70 -3.85 -8.07
CA VAL A 430 -2.84 -3.14 -8.99
C VAL A 430 -1.62 -2.58 -8.27
N CYS A 431 -0.46 -2.79 -8.87
CA CYS A 431 0.81 -2.23 -8.44
C CYS A 431 1.45 -1.47 -9.61
N PRO A 432 1.30 -0.14 -9.67
CA PRO A 432 2.05 0.69 -10.62
C PRO A 432 3.52 0.70 -10.18
N LEU A 433 4.33 -0.19 -10.74
CA LEU A 433 5.74 -0.36 -10.44
C LEU A 433 6.50 0.75 -11.18
N ILE A 434 6.94 1.75 -10.43
CA ILE A 434 7.86 2.76 -10.94
C ILE A 434 9.18 2.06 -11.28
N THR A 435 9.59 2.16 -12.54
CA THR A 435 10.81 1.52 -13.06
C THR A 435 11.88 2.53 -13.47
N SER A 436 11.52 3.81 -13.56
CA SER A 436 12.43 4.97 -13.64
C SER A 436 11.67 6.25 -13.29
N ILE A 437 12.35 7.40 -13.28
CA ILE A 437 11.69 8.69 -13.49
C ILE A 437 11.13 8.69 -14.92
N GLY A 438 9.82 8.81 -15.05
CA GLY A 438 9.15 8.86 -16.35
C GLY A 438 8.61 7.52 -16.87
N THR A 439 8.89 6.38 -16.24
CA THR A 439 8.34 5.08 -16.68
C THR A 439 7.77 4.25 -15.52
N VAL A 440 6.71 3.49 -15.83
CA VAL A 440 6.04 2.56 -14.92
C VAL A 440 5.71 1.27 -15.67
N MET A 441 5.87 0.12 -15.02
CA MET A 441 5.24 -1.15 -15.39
C MET A 441 3.94 -1.30 -14.58
N LEU A 442 2.79 -1.36 -15.26
CA LEU A 442 1.49 -1.41 -14.60
C LEU A 442 1.09 -2.88 -14.34
N ALA A 443 1.45 -3.40 -13.18
CA ALA A 443 1.11 -4.76 -12.80
C ALA A 443 -0.31 -4.83 -12.24
N GLU A 444 -1.21 -5.53 -12.92
CA GLU A 444 -2.60 -5.77 -12.50
C GLU A 444 -2.86 -7.27 -12.50
N PHE A 445 -3.48 -7.81 -11.46
CA PHE A 445 -3.70 -9.25 -11.31
C PHE A 445 -4.81 -9.52 -10.29
N ASN A 446 -5.26 -10.76 -10.23
CA ASN A 446 -6.35 -11.20 -9.35
C ASN A 446 -6.10 -12.63 -8.81
N TRP A 447 -7.11 -13.30 -8.26
CA TRP A 447 -6.96 -14.65 -7.69
C TRP A 447 -6.47 -15.72 -8.67
N SER A 448 -6.60 -15.50 -9.99
CA SER A 448 -6.06 -16.43 -10.99
C SER A 448 -4.52 -16.53 -10.97
N GLY A 449 -3.84 -15.59 -10.31
CA GLY A 449 -2.38 -15.52 -10.32
C GLY A 449 -1.78 -15.07 -11.65
N LYS A 450 -2.62 -14.59 -12.58
CA LYS A 450 -2.23 -14.10 -13.91
C LYS A 450 -2.44 -12.59 -14.06
N PRO A 451 -1.78 -11.94 -15.04
CA PRO A 451 -2.08 -10.57 -15.44
C PRO A 451 -3.56 -10.36 -15.75
N ALA A 452 -4.14 -9.31 -15.19
CA ALA A 452 -5.53 -8.88 -15.39
C ALA A 452 -5.57 -7.39 -15.79
N PRO A 453 -5.01 -7.01 -16.95
CA PRO A 453 -4.84 -5.62 -17.33
C PRO A 453 -6.18 -4.92 -17.62
N SER A 454 -6.32 -3.69 -17.15
CA SER A 454 -7.48 -2.83 -17.45
C SER A 454 -7.44 -2.24 -18.86
N PHE A 455 -6.29 -2.33 -19.55
CA PHE A 455 -6.05 -1.73 -20.87
C PHE A 455 -5.48 -2.77 -21.84
N PRO A 456 -5.78 -2.68 -23.15
CA PRO A 456 -5.30 -3.62 -24.16
C PRO A 456 -3.83 -3.34 -24.54
N LEU A 457 -2.96 -3.22 -23.54
CA LEU A 457 -1.52 -3.01 -23.69
C LEU A 457 -0.80 -4.10 -22.92
N ASP A 458 0.32 -4.59 -23.45
CA ASP A 458 1.16 -5.55 -22.74
C ASP A 458 1.55 -4.97 -21.36
N PRO A 459 1.09 -5.59 -20.25
CA PRO A 459 1.27 -5.05 -18.91
C PRO A 459 2.68 -5.30 -18.36
N THR A 460 3.49 -6.11 -19.04
CA THR A 460 4.88 -6.39 -18.65
C THR A 460 5.85 -5.30 -19.14
N GLN A 461 5.38 -4.38 -19.98
CA GLN A 461 6.20 -3.32 -20.55
C GLN A 461 6.23 -2.07 -19.66
N GLU A 462 7.41 -1.46 -19.59
CA GLU A 462 7.60 -0.13 -19.00
C GLU A 462 7.04 0.93 -19.95
N ARG A 463 6.17 1.83 -19.45
CA ARG A 463 5.57 2.88 -20.29
C ARG A 463 5.49 4.21 -19.57
N TRP A 464 5.68 5.30 -20.31
CA TRP A 464 5.54 6.66 -19.81
C TRP A 464 4.09 7.07 -19.55
N ILE A 465 3.13 6.51 -20.29
CA ILE A 465 1.71 6.78 -20.05
C ILE A 465 1.27 6.29 -18.65
N TRP A 466 1.87 5.21 -18.16
CA TRP A 466 1.65 4.70 -16.81
C TRP A 466 2.31 5.57 -15.75
N TRP A 467 3.40 6.25 -16.07
CA TRP A 467 3.95 7.31 -15.22
C TRP A 467 2.96 8.46 -15.08
N LEU A 468 2.37 8.94 -16.19
CA LEU A 468 1.35 9.98 -16.12
C LEU A 468 0.13 9.56 -15.31
N LEU A 469 -0.36 8.34 -15.52
CA LEU A 469 -1.45 7.76 -14.72
C LEU A 469 -1.11 7.80 -13.24
N LYS A 470 0.04 7.24 -12.86
CA LYS A 470 0.44 7.08 -11.47
C LYS A 470 0.74 8.42 -10.78
N VAL A 471 1.38 9.36 -11.46
CA VAL A 471 1.74 10.65 -10.88
C VAL A 471 0.51 11.56 -10.88
N TYR A 472 -0.14 11.76 -12.02
CA TYR A 472 -1.12 12.84 -12.14
C TYR A 472 -2.57 12.41 -11.98
N ALA A 473 -2.93 11.16 -12.34
CA ALA A 473 -4.35 10.75 -12.37
C ALA A 473 -4.80 9.95 -11.13
N LEU A 474 -3.95 9.10 -10.55
CA LEU A 474 -4.35 8.27 -9.40
C LEU A 474 -4.65 9.09 -8.14
N LYS A 475 -3.96 10.23 -7.96
CA LYS A 475 -4.20 11.14 -6.82
C LYS A 475 -5.63 11.74 -6.89
N PRO A 476 -6.04 12.44 -7.97
CA PRO A 476 -7.42 12.88 -8.15
C PRO A 476 -8.46 11.74 -8.10
N MET A 477 -8.16 10.58 -8.69
CA MET A 477 -9.04 9.41 -8.62
C MET A 477 -9.28 8.96 -7.16
N THR A 478 -8.27 9.07 -6.31
CA THR A 478 -8.41 8.76 -4.89
C THR A 478 -9.25 9.83 -4.19
N GLN A 479 -8.97 11.11 -4.42
CA GLN A 479 -9.64 12.22 -3.75
C GLN A 479 -11.10 12.37 -4.15
N TYR A 480 -11.39 12.35 -5.45
CA TYR A 480 -12.71 12.67 -6.00
C TYR A 480 -13.50 11.44 -6.42
N GLY A 481 -12.84 10.30 -6.61
CA GLY A 481 -13.48 9.03 -6.94
C GLY A 481 -13.65 8.15 -5.71
N MET A 482 -12.55 7.68 -5.11
CA MET A 482 -12.62 6.70 -4.02
C MET A 482 -13.21 7.28 -2.74
N LEU A 483 -12.62 8.37 -2.21
CA LEU A 483 -13.06 8.97 -0.94
C LEU A 483 -14.49 9.55 -1.01
N SER A 484 -15.03 9.76 -2.21
CA SER A 484 -16.44 10.15 -2.43
C SER A 484 -17.38 8.96 -2.69
N GLY A 485 -16.85 7.72 -2.64
CA GLY A 485 -17.59 6.49 -2.89
C GLY A 485 -18.05 6.31 -4.34
N ARG A 486 -17.36 6.90 -5.32
CA ARG A 486 -17.74 6.95 -6.75
C ARG A 486 -16.85 6.13 -7.70
N ALA A 487 -15.70 5.63 -7.24
CA ALA A 487 -14.71 4.95 -8.10
C ALA A 487 -14.98 3.46 -8.34
#